data_AF-A3MWZ6-F1
#
_entry.id   AF-A3MWZ6-F1
#
_cell.length_a   1.000
_cell.length_b   1.000
_cell.length_c   1.000
_cell.angle_alpha   90.00
_cell.angle_beta   90.00
_cell.angle_gamma   90.00
#
_symmetry.space_group_name_H-M   'P 1'
#
loop_
_entity.id
_entity.type
_entity.pdbx_description
1 polymer ?
#
loop_
_entity_poly.entity_id
_entity_poly.type
_entity_poly.pdbx_seq_one_letter_code
_entity_poly.pdbx_strand_id
1 'polypeptide(L)'
;MKIERSGQPVTALLRLLEEDLKRDDVIYVERVPAPRAGERYREVVSKFFTEFGVATVYIRVRTATFERRYVISAKFDWVSGGIVEGWVVEGNVVKIYEPIAVSAPDIEKTLDYYGDIFWKTEEKLLSKKMAQTYVEEQQPPAD
;
A
#
# COMPACT_ATOMS: atom_id res chain seq x y z
N MET A 1 -3.74 23.03 1.03
CA MET A 1 -2.90 21.82 1.18
C MET A 1 -1.73 22.20 2.07
N LYS A 2 -1.51 21.45 3.17
CA LYS A 2 -0.44 21.68 4.15
C LYS A 2 0.61 20.59 3.99
N ILE A 3 1.90 20.93 4.01
CA ILE A 3 3.00 19.98 3.98
C ILE A 3 3.66 19.94 5.36
N GLU A 4 3.85 18.75 5.91
CA GLU A 4 4.45 18.51 7.22
C GLU A 4 5.60 17.51 7.09
N ARG A 5 6.76 17.86 7.66
CA ARG A 5 7.86 16.90 7.86
C ARG A 5 7.57 16.15 9.16
N SER A 6 7.50 14.83 9.10
CA SER A 6 7.22 14.02 10.29
C SER A 6 8.41 13.93 11.26
N GLY A 7 9.64 14.11 10.74
CA GLY A 7 10.87 13.80 11.47
C GLY A 7 11.04 12.30 11.77
N GLN A 8 10.17 11.44 11.23
CA GLN A 8 10.19 9.99 11.40
C GLN A 8 10.70 9.33 10.11
N PRO A 9 11.44 8.22 10.19
CA PRO A 9 11.91 7.50 9.01
C PRO A 9 10.75 6.85 8.25
N VAL A 10 10.94 6.58 6.96
CA VAL A 10 9.96 5.86 6.10
C VAL A 10 9.51 4.51 6.69
N THR A 11 10.30 3.84 7.52
CA THR A 11 9.84 2.64 8.23
C THR A 11 8.61 2.90 9.11
N ALA A 12 8.45 4.10 9.65
CA ALA A 12 7.23 4.49 10.37
C ALA A 12 6.02 4.65 9.44
N LEU A 13 6.23 5.17 8.22
CA LEU A 13 5.19 5.22 7.17
C LEU A 13 4.72 3.81 6.78
N LEU A 14 5.68 2.90 6.59
CA LEU A 14 5.40 1.50 6.25
C LEU A 14 4.62 0.79 7.38
N ARG A 15 4.99 1.01 8.64
CA ARG A 15 4.21 0.50 9.79
C ARG A 15 2.80 1.06 9.84
N LEU A 16 2.62 2.36 9.61
CA LEU A 16 1.30 2.99 9.56
C LEU A 16 0.44 2.38 8.43
N LEU A 17 1.03 2.14 7.26
CA LEU A 17 0.36 1.45 6.16
C LEU A 17 -0.05 0.02 6.55
N GLU A 18 0.84 -0.73 7.20
CA GLU A 18 0.57 -2.09 7.67
C GLU A 18 -0.59 -2.11 8.66
N GLU A 19 -0.59 -1.19 9.63
CA GLU A 19 -1.68 -1.03 10.60
C GLU A 19 -3.00 -0.77 9.87
N ASP A 20 -3.02 0.15 8.90
CA ASP A 20 -4.21 0.49 8.13
C ASP A 20 -4.73 -0.68 7.28
N LEU A 21 -3.85 -1.45 6.64
CA LEU A 21 -4.23 -2.61 5.83
C LEU A 21 -4.81 -3.75 6.68
N LYS A 22 -4.38 -3.87 7.94
CA LYS A 22 -4.84 -4.90 8.88
C LYS A 22 -6.18 -4.58 9.52
N ARG A 23 -6.68 -3.34 9.43
CA ARG A 23 -7.92 -2.93 10.09
C ARG A 23 -9.13 -3.75 9.63
N ASP A 24 -10.08 -3.94 10.54
CA ASP A 24 -11.33 -4.64 10.28
C ASP A 24 -12.40 -3.78 9.61
N ASP A 25 -12.27 -2.46 9.64
CA ASP A 25 -13.23 -1.51 9.07
C ASP A 25 -12.83 -0.98 7.69
N VAL A 26 -11.79 -1.54 7.07
CA VAL A 26 -11.42 -1.21 5.69
C VAL A 26 -12.57 -1.60 4.75
N ILE A 27 -12.95 -0.65 3.90
CA ILE A 27 -14.00 -0.83 2.87
C ILE A 27 -13.44 -0.74 1.45
N TYR A 28 -12.23 -0.21 1.28
CA TYR A 28 -11.60 -0.06 -0.03
C TYR A 28 -10.08 0.02 0.09
N VAL A 29 -9.40 -0.69 -0.81
CA VAL A 29 -7.96 -0.62 -1.04
C VAL A 29 -7.69 -0.56 -2.53
N GLU A 30 -6.73 0.27 -2.92
CA GLU A 30 -6.19 0.37 -4.26
C GLU A 30 -4.68 0.46 -4.17
N ARG A 31 -3.98 -0.18 -5.12
CA ARG A 31 -2.53 -0.11 -5.26
C ARG A 31 -2.14 0.06 -6.72
N VAL A 32 -1.12 0.89 -6.96
CA VAL A 32 -0.55 1.15 -8.28
C VAL A 32 0.97 1.03 -8.17
N PRO A 33 1.63 0.23 -9.01
CA PRO A 33 1.04 -0.63 -10.05
C PRO A 33 0.22 -1.78 -9.46
N ALA A 34 -0.84 -2.21 -10.14
CA ALA A 34 -1.64 -3.37 -9.75
C ALA A 34 -1.14 -4.62 -10.47
N PRO A 35 -1.04 -5.80 -9.80
CA PRO A 35 -0.67 -7.03 -10.47
C PRO A 35 -1.79 -7.53 -11.39
N ARG A 36 -1.41 -8.13 -12.52
CA ARG A 36 -2.36 -8.88 -13.35
C ARG A 36 -2.71 -10.21 -12.69
N ALA A 37 -3.79 -10.85 -13.15
CA ALA A 37 -4.14 -12.19 -12.70
C ALA A 37 -2.95 -13.16 -12.89
N GLY A 38 -2.54 -13.80 -11.80
CA GLY A 38 -1.40 -14.74 -11.79
C GLY A 38 -0.01 -14.10 -11.58
N GLU A 39 0.12 -12.77 -11.57
CA GLU A 39 1.39 -12.10 -11.25
C GLU A 39 1.54 -11.88 -9.74
N ARG A 40 2.76 -12.08 -9.22
CA ARG A 40 3.07 -11.66 -7.85
C ARG A 40 3.35 -10.17 -7.81
N TYR A 41 2.90 -9.52 -6.73
CA TYR A 41 3.13 -8.08 -6.56
C TYR A 41 4.61 -7.70 -6.59
N ARG A 42 5.47 -8.50 -5.94
CA ARG A 42 6.93 -8.32 -6.00
C ARG A 42 7.45 -8.29 -7.43
N GLU A 43 6.99 -9.19 -8.30
CA GLU A 43 7.47 -9.28 -9.69
C GLU A 43 7.14 -8.00 -10.46
N VAL A 44 5.94 -7.45 -10.25
CA VAL A 44 5.50 -6.23 -10.92
C VAL A 44 6.34 -5.04 -10.48
N VAL A 45 6.54 -4.85 -9.17
CA VAL A 45 7.31 -3.71 -8.66
C VAL A 45 8.80 -3.86 -8.94
N SER A 46 9.35 -5.08 -8.84
CA SER A 46 10.77 -5.36 -9.09
C SER A 46 11.17 -5.15 -10.55
N LYS A 47 10.25 -5.34 -11.52
CA LYS A 47 10.51 -5.00 -12.93
C LYS A 47 10.93 -3.54 -13.09
N PHE A 48 10.21 -2.61 -12.45
CA PHE A 48 10.55 -1.19 -12.51
C PHE A 48 11.91 -0.88 -11.89
N PHE A 49 12.24 -1.54 -10.77
CA PHE A 49 13.58 -1.41 -10.18
C PHE A 49 14.68 -1.90 -11.10
N THR A 50 14.53 -3.08 -11.69
CA THR A 50 15.55 -3.68 -12.56
C THR A 50 15.74 -2.89 -13.85
N GLU A 51 14.65 -2.39 -14.44
CA GLU A 51 14.68 -1.67 -15.72
C GLU A 51 15.12 -0.21 -15.56
N PHE A 52 14.68 0.47 -14.50
CA PHE A 52 14.81 1.94 -14.40
C PHE A 52 15.60 2.40 -13.16
N GLY A 53 16.01 1.50 -12.28
CA GLY A 53 16.65 1.86 -11.00
C GLY A 53 15.69 2.58 -10.04
N VAL A 54 14.39 2.57 -10.31
CA VAL A 54 13.38 3.22 -9.46
C VAL A 54 12.06 2.48 -9.54
N ALA A 55 11.39 2.32 -8.41
CA ALA A 55 9.99 1.93 -8.36
C ALA A 55 9.23 2.85 -7.41
N THR A 56 8.04 3.27 -7.85
CA THR A 56 7.14 4.08 -7.03
C THR A 56 5.81 3.37 -6.91
N VAL A 57 5.34 3.24 -5.68
CA VAL A 57 4.10 2.60 -5.33
C VAL A 57 3.16 3.64 -4.73
N TYR A 58 1.95 3.70 -5.28
CA TYR A 58 0.84 4.44 -4.70
C TYR A 58 -0.16 3.46 -4.10
N ILE A 59 -0.61 3.71 -2.88
CA ILE A 59 -1.62 2.91 -2.21
C ILE A 59 -2.68 3.83 -1.61
N ARG A 60 -3.95 3.49 -1.80
CA ARG A 60 -5.08 4.17 -1.17
C ARG A 60 -5.81 3.20 -0.27
N VAL A 61 -5.99 3.59 0.99
CA VAL A 61 -6.78 2.85 1.98
C VAL A 61 -7.90 3.74 2.47
N ARG A 62 -9.13 3.20 2.49
CA ARG A 62 -10.32 3.94 2.94
C ARG A 62 -11.17 3.08 3.87
N THR A 63 -11.62 3.70 4.96
CA THR A 63 -12.66 3.22 5.87
C THR A 63 -13.88 4.13 5.76
N ALA A 64 -14.89 3.91 6.60
CA ALA A 64 -16.02 4.84 6.72
C ALA A 64 -15.63 6.20 7.34
N THR A 65 -14.53 6.26 8.09
CA THR A 65 -14.15 7.42 8.91
C THR A 65 -12.89 8.13 8.41
N PHE A 66 -12.05 7.50 7.60
CA PHE A 66 -10.87 8.14 7.03
C PHE A 66 -10.48 7.59 5.66
N GLU A 67 -9.64 8.37 4.97
CA GLU A 67 -8.94 7.97 3.76
C GLU A 67 -7.48 8.41 3.85
N ARG A 68 -6.57 7.50 3.56
CA ARG A 68 -5.13 7.78 3.45
C ARG A 68 -4.59 7.30 2.11
N ARG A 69 -3.71 8.13 1.54
CA ARG A 69 -3.03 7.84 0.28
C ARG A 69 -1.53 7.85 0.52
N TYR A 70 -0.92 6.68 0.41
CA TYR A 70 0.48 6.43 0.61
C TYR A 70 1.21 6.51 -0.73
N VAL A 71 2.37 7.15 -0.72
CA VAL A 71 3.33 7.07 -1.81
C VAL A 71 4.67 6.66 -1.23
N ILE A 72 5.23 5.59 -1.77
CA ILE A 72 6.56 5.09 -1.42
C ILE A 72 7.35 5.03 -2.72
N SER A 73 8.48 5.73 -2.76
CA SER A 73 9.40 5.71 -3.88
C SER A 73 10.72 5.15 -3.41
N ALA A 74 11.25 4.19 -4.15
CA ALA A 74 12.50 3.55 -3.84
C ALA A 74 13.37 3.64 -5.09
N LYS A 75 14.56 4.20 -4.90
CA LYS A 75 15.55 4.48 -5.94
C LYS A 75 16.79 3.66 -5.61
N PHE A 76 17.37 3.00 -6.60
CA PHE A 76 18.53 2.15 -6.43
C PHE A 76 19.62 2.55 -7.43
N ASP A 77 20.78 2.89 -6.90
CA ASP A 77 22.01 3.04 -7.67
C ASP A 77 22.88 1.80 -7.37
N TRP A 78 23.24 1.07 -8.42
CA TRP A 78 24.05 -0.15 -8.32
C TRP A 78 25.44 0.07 -7.71
N VAL A 79 25.92 1.32 -7.70
CA VAL A 79 27.19 1.73 -7.10
C VAL A 79 27.00 2.27 -5.68
N SER A 80 25.91 3.02 -5.46
CA SER A 80 25.73 3.86 -4.25
C SER A 80 24.71 3.29 -3.25
N GLY A 81 24.01 2.20 -3.60
CA GLY A 81 22.96 1.59 -2.79
C GLY A 81 21.56 2.16 -3.06
N GLY A 82 20.60 1.77 -2.22
CA GLY A 82 19.20 2.19 -2.35
C GLY A 82 18.80 3.29 -1.38
N ILE A 83 17.87 4.14 -1.79
CA ILE A 83 17.18 5.10 -0.94
C ILE A 83 15.68 4.87 -1.08
N VAL A 84 14.97 4.79 0.05
CA VAL A 84 13.51 4.79 0.08
C VAL A 84 13.01 6.08 0.72
N GLU A 85 12.12 6.75 0.04
CA GLU A 85 11.41 7.95 0.47
C GLU A 85 9.89 7.71 0.43
N GLY A 86 9.12 8.50 1.16
CA GLY A 86 7.68 8.33 1.13
C GLY A 86 6.90 9.38 1.92
N TRP A 87 5.62 9.46 1.61
CA TRP A 87 4.68 10.35 2.26
C TRP A 87 3.29 9.74 2.30
N VAL A 88 2.46 10.25 3.22
CA VAL A 88 1.03 9.95 3.27
C VAL A 88 0.23 11.24 3.16
N VAL A 89 -0.87 11.17 2.43
CA VAL A 89 -1.87 12.23 2.34
C VAL A 89 -3.07 11.83 3.18
N GLU A 90 -3.43 12.68 4.14
CA GLU A 90 -4.61 12.54 4.99
C GLU A 90 -5.38 13.87 4.98
N GLY A 91 -6.60 13.86 4.45
CA GLY A 91 -7.38 15.10 4.26
C GLY A 91 -6.62 16.13 3.39
N ASN A 92 -6.27 17.27 3.98
CA ASN A 92 -5.53 18.34 3.30
C ASN A 92 -4.03 18.38 3.66
N VAL A 93 -3.53 17.41 4.42
CA VAL A 93 -2.15 17.33 4.92
C VAL A 93 -1.37 16.27 4.15
N VAL A 94 -0.18 16.65 3.69
CA VAL A 94 0.85 15.75 3.17
C VAL A 94 1.93 15.61 4.23
N LYS A 95 2.03 14.44 4.85
CA LYS A 95 3.06 14.15 5.85
C LYS A 95 4.20 13.38 5.18
N ILE A 96 5.36 14.02 5.09
CA ILE A 96 6.59 13.50 4.47
C ILE A 96 7.45 12.83 5.54
N TYR A 97 7.95 11.64 5.25
CA TYR A 97 8.84 10.89 6.11
C TYR A 97 10.29 10.98 5.63
N GLU A 98 11.21 10.86 6.57
CA GLU A 98 12.64 10.95 6.29
C GLU A 98 13.12 9.71 5.51
N PRO A 99 13.91 9.91 4.44
CA PRO A 99 14.38 8.81 3.62
C PRO A 99 15.35 7.92 4.39
N ILE A 100 15.41 6.65 4.00
CA ILE A 100 16.36 5.68 4.57
C ILE A 100 17.21 5.05 3.48
N ALA A 101 18.45 4.73 3.81
CA ALA A 101 19.28 3.87 2.97
C ALA A 101 18.83 2.41 3.12
N VAL A 102 18.83 1.67 2.01
CA VAL A 102 18.42 0.26 1.97
C VAL A 102 19.30 -0.56 1.03
N SER A 103 19.38 -1.86 1.27
CA SER A 103 19.97 -2.81 0.33
C SER A 103 18.90 -3.39 -0.61
N ALA A 104 19.31 -3.90 -1.78
CA ALA A 104 18.39 -4.59 -2.69
C ALA A 104 17.65 -5.78 -2.02
N PRO A 105 18.32 -6.64 -1.21
CA PRO A 105 17.63 -7.67 -0.44
C PRO A 105 16.56 -7.16 0.52
N ASP A 106 16.76 -5.99 1.14
CA ASP A 106 15.76 -5.41 2.05
C ASP A 106 14.51 -4.95 1.29
N ILE A 107 14.70 -4.40 0.08
CA ILE A 107 13.61 -4.03 -0.82
C ILE A 107 12.80 -5.27 -1.20
N GLU A 108 13.46 -6.34 -1.65
CA GLU A 108 12.76 -7.58 -2.07
C GLU A 108 11.93 -8.20 -0.95
N LYS A 109 12.51 -8.32 0.26
CA LYS A 109 11.81 -8.81 1.44
C LYS A 109 10.60 -7.95 1.80
N THR A 110 10.75 -6.63 1.68
CA THR A 110 9.66 -5.67 1.93
C THR A 110 8.55 -5.84 0.90
N LEU A 111 8.88 -5.99 -0.38
CA LEU A 111 7.89 -6.20 -1.44
C LEU A 111 7.12 -7.51 -1.29
N ASP A 112 7.79 -8.59 -0.91
CA ASP A 112 7.11 -9.86 -0.59
C ASP A 112 6.16 -9.70 0.60
N TYR A 113 6.66 -9.13 1.69
CA TYR A 113 5.87 -8.94 2.91
C TYR A 113 4.60 -8.11 2.68
N TYR A 114 4.73 -6.95 2.03
CA TYR A 114 3.56 -6.11 1.74
C TYR A 114 2.69 -6.71 0.64
N GLY A 115 3.27 -7.43 -0.34
CA GLY A 115 2.52 -8.17 -1.35
C GLY A 115 1.51 -9.14 -0.73
N ASP A 116 1.95 -9.91 0.26
CA ASP A 116 1.11 -10.86 1.01
C ASP A 116 0.03 -10.16 1.84
N ILE A 117 0.37 -9.02 2.48
CA ILE A 117 -0.62 -8.23 3.23
C ILE A 117 -1.70 -7.71 2.31
N PHE A 118 -1.33 -7.13 1.16
CA PHE A 118 -2.30 -6.65 0.18
C PHE A 118 -3.23 -7.77 -0.29
N TRP A 119 -2.66 -8.95 -0.60
CA TRP A 119 -3.44 -10.10 -0.99
C TRP A 119 -4.49 -10.48 0.07
N LYS A 120 -4.07 -10.60 1.33
CA LYS A 120 -4.98 -10.92 2.46
C LYS A 120 -6.05 -9.86 2.66
N THR A 121 -5.71 -8.58 2.52
CA THR A 121 -6.67 -7.48 2.64
C THR A 121 -7.67 -7.48 1.47
N GLU A 122 -7.22 -7.74 0.25
CA GLU A 122 -8.06 -7.88 -0.94
C GLU A 122 -9.03 -9.06 -0.80
N GLU A 123 -8.56 -10.24 -0.37
CA GLU A 123 -9.40 -11.42 -0.08
C GLU A 123 -10.47 -11.09 0.96
N LYS A 124 -10.10 -10.46 2.07
CA LYS A 124 -11.03 -10.04 3.13
C LYS A 124 -12.11 -9.10 2.59
N LEU A 125 -11.74 -8.15 1.75
CA LEU A 125 -12.69 -7.21 1.13
C LEU A 125 -13.65 -7.94 0.17
N LEU A 126 -13.15 -8.90 -0.61
CA LEU A 126 -13.98 -9.73 -1.48
C LEU A 126 -14.96 -10.58 -0.68
N SER A 127 -14.51 -11.25 0.39
CA SER A 127 -15.39 -12.05 1.25
C SER A 127 -16.50 -11.22 1.90
N LYS A 128 -16.20 -10.00 2.35
CA LYS A 128 -17.22 -9.08 2.90
C LYS A 128 -18.26 -8.68 1.86
N LYS A 129 -17.84 -8.37 0.63
CA LYS A 129 -18.75 -8.02 -0.46
C LYS A 129 -19.68 -9.18 -0.77
N MET A 130 -19.13 -10.40 -0.89
CA MET A 130 -19.95 -11.60 -1.11
C MET A 130 -20.95 -11.82 0.03
N ALA A 131 -20.52 -11.71 1.29
CA ALA A 131 -21.41 -11.87 2.44
C ALA A 131 -22.55 -10.83 2.45
N GLN A 132 -22.29 -9.59 2.05
CA GLN A 132 -23.32 -8.56 1.91
C GLN A 132 -24.33 -8.90 0.80
N THR A 133 -23.85 -9.37 -0.36
CA THR A 133 -24.73 -9.80 -1.46
C THR A 133 -25.63 -10.98 -1.05
N TYR A 134 -25.11 -11.97 -0.32
CA TYR A 134 -25.91 -13.09 0.18
C TYR A 134 -26.99 -12.66 1.18
N VAL A 135 -26.74 -11.62 1.98
CA VAL A 135 -27.73 -11.09 2.94
C VAL A 135 -28.82 -10.30 2.21
N GLU A 136 -28.48 -9.54 1.17
CA GLU A 136 -29.46 -8.85 0.31
C GLU A 136 -30.36 -9.84 -0.44
N GLU A 137 -29.83 -10.97 -0.91
CA GLU A 137 -30.63 -12.02 -1.60
C GLU A 137 -31.58 -12.79 -0.66
N GLN A 138 -31.37 -12.72 0.67
CA GLN A 138 -32.21 -13.38 1.66
C GLN A 138 -33.29 -12.48 2.26
N GLN A 139 -33.33 -11.18 1.94
CA GLN A 139 -34.45 -10.33 2.31
C GLN A 139 -35.65 -10.62 1.39
N PRO A 140 -36.80 -11.09 1.93
CA PRO A 140 -38.00 -11.21 1.12
C PRO A 140 -38.40 -9.82 0.59
N PRO A 141 -39.01 -9.72 -0.61
CA PRO A 141 -39.48 -8.45 -1.13
C PRO A 141 -40.40 -7.80 -0.10
N ALA A 142 -40.14 -6.53 0.22
CA ALA A 142 -40.98 -5.77 1.11
C ALA A 142 -42.36 -5.59 0.44
N ASP A 143 -43.40 -6.15 1.09
CA ASP A 143 -44.81 -5.98 0.72
C ASP A 143 -45.30 -4.53 0.87
#